data_AF-A0A178M9G9-F1
#
_entry.id   AF-A0A178M9G9-F1
#
_cell.length_a   1.000
_cell.length_b   1.000
_cell.length_c   1.000
_cell.angle_alpha   90.00
_cell.angle_beta   90.00
_cell.angle_gamma   90.00
#
_symmetry.space_group_name_H-M   'P 1'
#
loop_
_entity.id
_entity.type
_entity.pdbx_description
1 polymer ?
#
loop_
_entity_poly.entity_id
_entity_poly.type
_entity_poly.pdbx_seq_one_letter_code
_entity_poly.pdbx_strand_id
1 'polypeptide(L)'
;MSNPIKKALRNGLFRVESGWDTLVGRESNPMYCLGAMSWFFFWVVGASGLYLFIPYDTSAVRAWGSIEYISKEQWYWGGMIRGLHRYGSDAMVLTMMLHLLREWLLDRYHGARWFAWFTGVPLIWMVFSSGITGYWLVWDELAQYLAIGTAEWLDFLGIFGQSIARNFMNPGALTDRFFTLLIFIHIAVPLFLLFAMWIHILRINRANTNPPRQLVIGSGLMLVLLSLIHPAQSHPPADLGKTTALLNPDWYYMALYPLYDTKGPLIAWAVAIGVTVFLSLMPWMVFGRKRRAAAEVSPPDCNGCGVCTFDCPFGAVVMRPREDQSGHEKIAVVQPDLCTSCGMCMASCNRTNPFLPGGENRKTGIDIPDFTFDLMIKRISARTHGLVGNNRVLVLGCEHGAKLDHLRGSSVGVLELHCTGMLPPSLIDYVLNKDLADGVLVTACRPGECFYRLGPEWTELRLAGERVPKLRGAVSRDRVKLSWAASTETKWLMGDLAEFRVALAELPKPERPTTTKRRVAE
;
A
#
# COMPACT_ATOMS: atom_id res chain seq x y z
N MET A 1 -2.78 6.56 22.57
CA MET A 1 -1.55 7.38 22.50
C MET A 1 -0.47 6.56 21.80
N SER A 2 0.22 7.09 20.79
CA SER A 2 1.24 6.33 20.06
C SER A 2 2.45 6.04 20.94
N ASN A 3 2.84 4.77 21.07
CA ASN A 3 4.08 4.33 21.71
C ASN A 3 5.27 5.19 21.19
N PRO A 4 6.11 5.78 22.07
CA PRO A 4 7.24 6.62 21.66
C PRO A 4 8.18 5.90 20.69
N ILE A 5 8.38 4.59 20.85
CA ILE A 5 9.17 3.74 19.95
C ILE A 5 8.57 3.75 18.54
N LYS A 6 7.25 3.52 18.43
CA LYS A 6 6.55 3.54 17.14
C LYS A 6 6.66 4.90 16.46
N LYS A 7 6.59 5.99 17.23
CA LYS A 7 6.79 7.36 16.70
C LYS A 7 8.21 7.53 16.17
N ALA A 8 9.22 7.07 16.89
CA ALA A 8 10.62 7.14 16.46
C ALA A 8 10.85 6.32 15.17
N LEU A 9 10.36 5.09 15.11
CA LEU A 9 10.45 4.23 13.93
C LEU A 9 9.74 4.86 12.72
N ARG A 10 8.55 5.43 12.91
CA ARG A 10 7.82 6.12 11.84
C ARG A 10 8.58 7.35 11.34
N ASN A 11 9.22 8.11 12.22
CA ASN A 11 10.08 9.23 11.80
C ASN A 11 11.31 8.75 11.02
N GLY A 12 11.89 7.60 11.41
CA GLY A 12 12.96 6.95 10.66
C GLY A 12 12.52 6.54 9.26
N LEU A 13 11.35 5.91 9.15
CA LEU A 13 10.73 5.55 7.86
C LEU A 13 10.58 6.78 6.96
N PHE A 14 10.00 7.88 7.46
CA PHE A 14 9.81 9.09 6.66
C PHE A 14 11.13 9.71 6.17
N ARG A 15 12.22 9.59 6.94
CA ARG A 15 13.56 10.03 6.49
C ARG A 15 14.07 9.17 5.36
N VAL A 16 13.89 7.85 5.45
CA VAL A 16 14.26 6.91 4.38
C VAL A 16 13.44 7.20 3.12
N GLU A 17 12.13 7.37 3.27
CA GLU A 17 11.22 7.72 2.16
C GLU A 17 11.63 9.05 1.51
N SER A 18 11.94 10.09 2.31
CA SER A 18 12.44 11.37 1.79
C SER A 18 13.78 11.22 1.07
N GLY A 19 14.69 10.40 1.58
CA GLY A 19 15.97 10.13 0.90
C GLY A 19 15.75 9.53 -0.49
N TRP A 20 14.88 8.53 -0.59
CA TRP A 20 14.50 7.96 -1.88
C TRP A 20 13.80 8.97 -2.80
N ASP A 21 12.89 9.80 -2.26
CA ASP A 21 12.24 10.86 -3.05
C ASP A 21 13.27 11.79 -3.72
N THR A 22 14.38 12.10 -3.04
CA THR A 22 15.44 12.92 -3.63
C THR A 22 16.31 12.20 -4.65
N LEU A 23 16.49 10.89 -4.52
CA LEU A 23 17.38 10.10 -5.38
C LEU A 23 16.71 9.67 -6.69
N VAL A 24 15.46 9.21 -6.62
CA VAL A 24 14.75 8.60 -7.77
C VAL A 24 13.47 9.34 -8.15
N GLY A 25 13.12 10.41 -7.43
CA GLY A 25 11.85 11.09 -7.58
C GLY A 25 10.71 10.38 -6.83
N ARG A 26 9.64 11.13 -6.56
CA ARG A 26 8.50 10.65 -5.75
C ARG A 26 7.71 9.52 -6.43
N GLU A 27 7.59 9.55 -7.75
CA GLU A 27 6.83 8.56 -8.52
C GLU A 27 7.51 7.18 -8.55
N SER A 28 8.84 7.16 -8.51
CA SER A 28 9.65 5.94 -8.58
C SER A 28 10.22 5.52 -7.23
N ASN A 29 9.68 6.04 -6.12
CA ASN A 29 10.15 5.66 -4.79
C ASN A 29 9.73 4.20 -4.46
N PRO A 30 10.69 3.28 -4.23
CA PRO A 30 10.39 1.87 -3.98
C PRO A 30 9.59 1.65 -2.68
N MET A 31 9.75 2.52 -1.69
CA MET A 31 9.04 2.43 -0.40
C MET A 31 7.53 2.62 -0.55
N TYR A 32 7.10 3.37 -1.56
CA TYR A 32 5.68 3.56 -1.87
C TYR A 32 5.07 2.37 -2.62
N CYS A 33 5.91 1.54 -3.25
CA CYS A 33 5.51 0.46 -4.14
C CYS A 33 5.81 -0.95 -3.57
N LEU A 34 6.12 -1.09 -2.29
CA LEU A 34 6.59 -2.36 -1.70
C LEU A 34 5.69 -3.57 -2.03
N GLY A 35 4.37 -3.43 -1.93
CA GLY A 35 3.44 -4.50 -2.30
C GLY A 35 3.52 -4.86 -3.79
N ALA A 36 3.53 -3.86 -4.67
CA ALA A 36 3.68 -4.06 -6.12
C ALA A 36 5.05 -4.64 -6.50
N MET A 37 6.11 -4.27 -5.76
CA MET A 37 7.44 -4.87 -5.91
C MET A 37 7.44 -6.36 -5.53
N SER A 38 6.74 -6.75 -4.45
CA SER A 38 6.60 -8.17 -4.11
C SER A 38 5.86 -8.97 -5.20
N TRP A 39 4.84 -8.39 -5.84
CA TRP A 39 4.18 -8.99 -7.02
C TRP A 39 5.13 -9.13 -8.21
N PHE A 40 5.95 -8.11 -8.48
CA PHE A 40 6.96 -8.17 -9.53
C PHE A 40 7.98 -9.29 -9.27
N PHE A 41 8.53 -9.37 -8.05
CA PHE A 41 9.48 -10.44 -7.70
C PHE A 41 8.84 -11.82 -7.71
N PHE A 42 7.57 -11.97 -7.33
CA PHE A 42 6.83 -13.21 -7.51
C PHE A 42 6.84 -13.68 -8.98
N TRP A 43 6.58 -12.77 -9.94
CA TRP A 43 6.63 -13.11 -11.36
C TRP A 43 8.05 -13.45 -11.84
N VAL A 44 9.06 -12.75 -11.34
CA VAL A 44 10.48 -13.05 -11.64
C VAL A 44 10.83 -14.46 -11.18
N VAL A 45 10.48 -14.81 -9.94
CA VAL A 45 10.73 -16.14 -9.35
C VAL A 45 9.90 -17.21 -10.07
N GLY A 46 8.63 -16.95 -10.37
CA GLY A 46 7.77 -17.89 -11.10
C GLY A 46 8.28 -18.20 -12.51
N ALA A 47 8.67 -17.17 -13.27
CA ALA A 47 9.20 -17.34 -14.63
C ALA A 47 10.57 -18.03 -14.65
N SER A 48 11.48 -17.62 -13.76
CA SER A 48 12.78 -18.27 -13.61
C SER A 48 12.65 -19.71 -13.13
N GLY A 49 11.72 -20.00 -12.20
CA GLY A 49 11.46 -21.34 -11.70
C GLY A 49 10.92 -22.28 -12.76
N LEU A 50 10.00 -21.80 -13.61
CA LEU A 50 9.50 -22.57 -14.74
C LEU A 50 10.62 -22.95 -15.71
N TYR A 51 11.56 -22.04 -15.97
CA TYR A 51 12.73 -22.35 -16.80
C TYR A 51 13.62 -23.40 -16.13
N LEU A 52 13.95 -23.23 -14.84
CA LEU A 52 14.83 -24.14 -14.09
C LEU A 52 14.25 -25.54 -13.97
N PHE A 53 12.92 -25.68 -13.95
CA PHE A 53 12.25 -26.98 -13.91
C PHE A 53 12.52 -27.84 -15.15
N ILE A 54 12.75 -27.25 -16.33
CA ILE A 54 12.93 -27.99 -17.59
C ILE A 54 14.16 -28.91 -17.57
N PRO A 55 15.38 -28.42 -17.22
CA PRO A 55 16.58 -29.25 -17.13
C PRO A 55 16.77 -29.97 -15.78
N TYR A 56 15.87 -29.76 -14.81
CA TYR A 56 16.04 -30.29 -13.46
C TYR A 56 15.72 -31.79 -13.37
N ASP A 57 16.60 -32.58 -12.72
CA ASP A 57 16.37 -34.00 -12.48
C ASP A 57 15.65 -34.21 -11.15
N THR A 58 14.50 -34.89 -11.20
CA THR A 58 13.63 -35.14 -10.04
C THR A 58 14.02 -36.36 -9.21
N SER A 59 15.13 -37.03 -9.55
CA SER A 59 15.71 -38.11 -8.75
C SER A 59 16.51 -37.58 -7.57
N ALA A 60 16.34 -38.19 -6.40
CA ALA A 60 17.06 -37.81 -5.18
C ALA A 60 18.59 -37.91 -5.34
N VAL A 61 19.07 -38.80 -6.20
CA VAL A 61 20.51 -39.00 -6.46
C VAL A 61 21.06 -37.97 -7.44
N ARG A 62 20.26 -37.54 -8.43
CA ARG A 62 20.73 -36.68 -9.53
C ARG A 62 20.34 -35.21 -9.37
N ALA A 63 19.47 -34.87 -8.43
CA ALA A 63 19.00 -33.51 -8.17
C ALA A 63 20.15 -32.49 -8.04
N TRP A 64 21.08 -32.73 -7.12
CA TRP A 64 22.25 -31.87 -6.91
C TRP A 64 23.09 -31.72 -8.19
N GLY A 65 23.36 -32.84 -8.87
CA GLY A 65 24.13 -32.85 -10.12
C GLY A 65 23.45 -32.04 -11.24
N SER A 66 22.13 -32.08 -11.32
CA SER A 66 21.37 -31.30 -12.31
C SER A 66 21.46 -29.79 -12.06
N ILE A 67 21.43 -29.36 -10.79
CA ILE A 67 21.61 -27.96 -10.41
C ILE A 67 23.04 -27.48 -10.71
N GLU A 68 24.05 -28.31 -10.44
CA GLU A 68 25.44 -27.99 -10.75
C GLU A 68 25.66 -27.91 -12.26
N TYR A 69 25.04 -28.78 -13.05
CA TYR A 69 25.04 -28.70 -14.51
C TYR A 69 24.46 -27.36 -14.99
N ILE A 70 23.28 -26.96 -14.50
CA ILE A 70 22.65 -25.68 -14.84
C ILE A 70 23.58 -24.51 -14.47
N SER A 71 24.27 -24.61 -13.34
CA SER A 71 25.07 -23.51 -12.78
C SER A 71 26.44 -23.36 -13.44
N LYS A 72 27.08 -24.47 -13.80
CA LYS A 72 28.47 -24.51 -14.29
C LYS A 72 28.54 -24.69 -15.80
N GLU A 73 27.80 -25.66 -16.35
CA GLU A 73 27.84 -25.99 -17.78
C GLU A 73 26.94 -25.04 -18.60
N GLN A 74 25.85 -24.56 -18.01
CA GLN A 74 24.96 -23.54 -18.60
C GLN A 74 25.10 -22.17 -17.93
N TRP A 75 26.30 -21.83 -17.42
CA TRP A 75 26.52 -20.66 -16.56
C TRP A 75 25.97 -19.33 -17.12
N TYR A 76 26.08 -19.12 -18.45
CA TYR A 76 25.68 -17.89 -19.13
C TYR A 76 24.18 -17.61 -19.05
N TRP A 77 23.35 -18.65 -19.10
CA TRP A 77 21.89 -18.50 -19.12
C TRP A 77 21.23 -19.25 -17.96
N GLY A 78 21.54 -20.54 -17.79
CA GLY A 78 21.06 -21.35 -16.66
C GLY A 78 21.57 -20.86 -15.32
N GLY A 79 22.87 -20.58 -15.19
CA GLY A 79 23.47 -20.05 -13.96
C GLY A 79 22.92 -18.67 -13.60
N MET A 80 22.80 -17.78 -14.58
CA MET A 80 22.16 -16.47 -14.41
C MET A 80 20.69 -16.59 -13.97
N ILE A 81 19.89 -17.46 -14.60
CA ILE A 81 18.48 -17.67 -14.21
C ILE A 81 18.36 -18.28 -12.82
N ARG A 82 19.27 -19.18 -12.44
CA ARG A 82 19.35 -19.71 -11.07
C ARG A 82 19.62 -18.59 -10.07
N GLY A 83 20.58 -17.70 -10.36
CA GLY A 83 20.82 -16.49 -9.57
C GLY A 83 19.57 -15.61 -9.48
N LEU A 84 18.88 -15.39 -10.61
CA LEU A 84 17.67 -14.57 -10.65
C LEU A 84 16.55 -15.16 -9.79
N HIS A 85 16.38 -16.48 -9.82
CA HIS A 85 15.41 -17.18 -8.96
C HIS A 85 15.76 -17.03 -7.48
N ARG A 86 17.04 -17.22 -7.14
CA ARG A 86 17.56 -17.09 -5.76
C ARG A 86 17.38 -15.67 -5.21
N TYR A 87 17.95 -14.67 -5.89
CA TYR A 87 17.91 -13.28 -5.45
C TYR A 87 16.52 -12.64 -5.61
N GLY A 88 15.73 -13.10 -6.58
CA GLY A 88 14.33 -12.73 -6.71
C GLY A 88 13.50 -13.19 -5.49
N SER A 89 13.75 -14.40 -5.00
CA SER A 89 13.11 -14.93 -3.77
C SER A 89 13.51 -14.09 -2.56
N ASP A 90 14.79 -13.73 -2.43
CA ASP A 90 15.27 -12.87 -1.33
C ASP A 90 14.63 -11.48 -1.39
N ALA A 91 14.58 -10.87 -2.57
CA ALA A 91 13.95 -9.58 -2.77
C ALA A 91 12.43 -9.61 -2.48
N MET A 92 11.76 -10.73 -2.80
CA MET A 92 10.35 -10.93 -2.46
C MET A 92 10.14 -10.97 -0.95
N VAL A 93 10.96 -11.73 -0.20
CA VAL A 93 10.86 -11.79 1.27
C VAL A 93 11.17 -10.43 1.89
N LEU A 94 12.22 -9.74 1.44
CA LEU A 94 12.59 -8.43 1.93
C LEU A 94 11.45 -7.40 1.73
N THR A 95 10.91 -7.33 0.51
CA THR A 95 9.82 -6.38 0.21
C THR A 95 8.54 -6.72 0.95
N MET A 96 8.23 -8.01 1.14
CA MET A 96 7.10 -8.46 1.96
C MET A 96 7.25 -8.02 3.43
N MET A 97 8.43 -8.19 4.03
CA MET A 97 8.70 -7.77 5.40
C MET A 97 8.62 -6.24 5.55
N LEU A 98 9.20 -5.50 4.61
CA LEU A 98 9.10 -4.03 4.58
C LEU A 98 7.65 -3.57 4.37
N HIS A 99 6.88 -4.26 3.54
CA HIS A 99 5.46 -3.98 3.33
C HIS A 99 4.66 -4.14 4.64
N LEU A 100 4.84 -5.26 5.34
CA LEU A 100 4.20 -5.53 6.63
C LEU A 100 4.57 -4.45 7.67
N LEU A 101 5.87 -4.14 7.79
CA LEU A 101 6.38 -3.13 8.73
C LEU A 101 5.83 -1.73 8.41
N ARG A 102 5.80 -1.35 7.14
CA ARG A 102 5.31 -0.04 6.70
C ARG A 102 3.83 0.13 7.00
N GLU A 103 3.00 -0.85 6.64
CA GLU A 103 1.55 -0.78 6.91
C GLU A 103 1.25 -0.78 8.42
N TRP A 104 2.09 -1.46 9.23
CA TRP A 104 2.05 -1.36 10.68
C TRP A 104 2.41 0.05 11.19
N LEU A 105 3.53 0.63 10.73
CA LEU A 105 4.01 1.96 11.15
C LEU A 105 3.02 3.07 10.80
N LEU A 106 2.32 2.94 9.68
CA LEU A 106 1.34 3.90 9.18
C LEU A 106 -0.09 3.67 9.73
N ASP A 107 -0.27 2.74 10.68
CA ASP A 107 -1.58 2.38 11.26
C ASP A 107 -2.62 1.92 10.20
N ARG A 108 -2.16 1.19 9.18
CA ARG A 108 -2.97 0.75 8.04
C ARG A 108 -3.43 -0.72 8.12
N TYR A 109 -3.53 -1.28 9.31
CA TYR A 109 -3.90 -2.69 9.52
C TYR A 109 -5.31 -2.90 10.09
N HIS A 110 -6.04 -1.83 10.46
CA HIS A 110 -7.36 -1.93 11.11
C HIS A 110 -8.45 -1.17 10.32
N GLY A 111 -9.70 -1.22 10.81
CA GLY A 111 -10.83 -0.55 10.15
C GLY A 111 -11.13 -1.17 8.79
N ALA A 112 -11.40 -0.37 7.75
CA ALA A 112 -11.67 -0.89 6.40
C ALA A 112 -10.54 -1.77 5.80
N ARG A 113 -9.34 -1.76 6.39
CA ARG A 113 -8.15 -2.50 5.94
C ARG A 113 -7.87 -3.79 6.71
N TRP A 114 -8.68 -4.13 7.73
CA TRP A 114 -8.47 -5.35 8.53
C TRP A 114 -8.39 -6.61 7.66
N PHE A 115 -9.20 -6.65 6.60
CA PHE A 115 -9.30 -7.81 5.71
C PHE A 115 -7.96 -8.07 5.00
N ALA A 116 -7.39 -7.07 4.35
CA ALA A 116 -6.10 -7.20 3.65
C ALA A 116 -4.99 -7.60 4.63
N TRP A 117 -4.95 -7.00 5.81
CA TRP A 117 -3.98 -7.39 6.84
C TRP A 117 -4.12 -8.85 7.25
N PHE A 118 -5.33 -9.28 7.63
CA PHE A 118 -5.61 -10.63 8.10
C PHE A 118 -5.30 -11.68 7.03
N THR A 119 -5.71 -11.45 5.79
CA THR A 119 -5.44 -12.37 4.67
C THR A 119 -3.98 -12.32 4.22
N GLY A 120 -3.20 -11.30 4.60
CA GLY A 120 -1.76 -11.21 4.35
C GLY A 120 -0.94 -12.14 5.25
N VAL A 121 -1.42 -12.45 6.47
CA VAL A 121 -0.68 -13.30 7.43
C VAL A 121 -0.44 -14.72 6.88
N PRO A 122 -1.44 -15.42 6.30
CA PRO A 122 -1.19 -16.72 5.64
C PRO A 122 -0.20 -16.66 4.47
N LEU A 123 -0.09 -15.51 3.77
CA LEU A 123 0.85 -15.38 2.65
C LEU A 123 2.30 -15.47 3.11
N ILE A 124 2.60 -14.96 4.32
CA ILE A 124 3.94 -15.06 4.93
C ILE A 124 4.34 -16.52 5.06
N TRP A 125 3.42 -17.38 5.52
CA TRP A 125 3.64 -18.81 5.63
C TRP A 125 3.81 -19.48 4.27
N MET A 126 3.00 -19.13 3.28
CA MET A 126 3.13 -19.68 1.92
C MET A 126 4.47 -19.31 1.28
N VAL A 127 4.93 -18.06 1.42
CA VAL A 127 6.25 -17.64 0.93
C VAL A 127 7.36 -18.37 1.67
N PHE A 128 7.29 -18.46 3.00
CA PHE A 128 8.24 -19.23 3.81
C PHE A 128 8.31 -20.70 3.38
N SER A 129 7.16 -21.39 3.28
CA SER A 129 7.09 -22.78 2.86
C SER A 129 7.62 -22.99 1.43
N SER A 130 7.27 -22.10 0.49
CA SER A 130 7.79 -22.16 -0.87
C SER A 130 9.30 -21.98 -0.89
N GLY A 131 9.83 -21.05 -0.09
CA GLY A 131 11.26 -20.83 0.02
C GLY A 131 12.00 -22.04 0.57
N ILE A 132 11.60 -22.53 1.74
CA ILE A 132 12.23 -23.68 2.40
C ILE A 132 12.21 -24.92 1.50
N THR A 133 11.07 -25.22 0.86
CA THR A 133 10.99 -26.32 -0.10
C THR A 133 11.92 -26.11 -1.30
N GLY A 134 12.11 -24.87 -1.76
CA GLY A 134 13.06 -24.54 -2.82
C GLY A 134 14.52 -24.83 -2.43
N TYR A 135 14.91 -24.56 -1.18
CA TYR A 135 16.24 -24.98 -0.68
C TYR A 135 16.38 -26.50 -0.66
N TRP A 136 15.33 -27.24 -0.31
CA TRP A 136 15.38 -28.71 -0.30
C TRP A 136 15.71 -29.29 -1.67
N LEU A 137 15.22 -28.64 -2.74
CA LEU A 137 15.45 -29.09 -4.12
C LEU A 137 16.90 -28.94 -4.59
N VAL A 138 17.74 -28.14 -3.92
CA VAL A 138 19.18 -28.09 -4.24
C VAL A 138 19.89 -29.38 -3.82
N TRP A 139 19.39 -30.01 -2.74
CA TRP A 139 19.89 -31.27 -2.19
C TRP A 139 21.40 -31.25 -1.85
N ASP A 140 21.86 -30.13 -1.31
CA ASP A 140 23.20 -29.95 -0.74
C ASP A 140 23.20 -30.11 0.80
N GLU A 141 24.34 -29.94 1.47
CA GLU A 141 24.44 -30.06 2.94
C GLU A 141 23.47 -29.12 3.68
N LEU A 142 23.22 -27.91 3.15
CA LEU A 142 22.25 -26.97 3.72
C LEU A 142 20.82 -27.48 3.56
N ALA A 143 20.48 -28.01 2.38
CA ALA A 143 19.19 -28.65 2.14
C ALA A 143 18.94 -29.81 3.12
N GLN A 144 19.94 -30.65 3.39
CA GLN A 144 19.85 -31.76 4.35
C GLN A 144 19.54 -31.25 5.78
N TYR A 145 20.28 -30.25 6.25
CA TYR A 145 20.04 -29.64 7.56
C TYR A 145 18.62 -29.07 7.68
N LEU A 146 18.19 -28.30 6.67
CA LEU A 146 16.85 -27.69 6.66
C LEU A 146 15.76 -28.74 6.56
N ALA A 147 15.92 -29.77 5.73
CA ALA A 147 14.93 -30.81 5.52
C ALA A 147 14.73 -31.63 6.80
N ILE A 148 15.81 -32.05 7.47
CA ILE A 148 15.74 -32.76 8.75
C ILE A 148 15.09 -31.86 9.81
N GLY A 149 15.62 -30.65 10.02
CA GLY A 149 15.13 -29.75 11.08
C GLY A 149 13.65 -29.37 10.88
N THR A 150 13.22 -29.10 9.65
CA THR A 150 11.80 -28.80 9.38
C THR A 150 10.92 -30.03 9.54
N ALA A 151 11.38 -31.20 9.10
CA ALA A 151 10.61 -32.44 9.21
C ALA A 151 10.43 -32.85 10.67
N GLU A 152 11.48 -32.75 11.49
CA GLU A 152 11.40 -32.95 12.94
C GLU A 152 10.50 -31.91 13.61
N TRP A 153 10.60 -30.65 13.17
CA TRP A 153 9.74 -29.59 13.67
C TRP A 153 8.26 -29.85 13.34
N LEU A 154 7.94 -30.36 12.15
CA LEU A 154 6.58 -30.77 11.77
C LEU A 154 6.12 -32.03 12.51
N ASP A 155 7.00 -33.02 12.68
CA ASP A 155 6.71 -34.28 13.37
C ASP A 155 6.29 -34.06 14.83
N PHE A 156 6.77 -32.99 15.47
CA PHE A 156 6.36 -32.57 16.81
C PHE A 156 4.84 -32.36 16.94
N LEU A 157 4.14 -31.99 15.86
CA LEU A 157 2.68 -31.80 15.90
C LEU A 157 1.90 -33.11 16.00
N GLY A 158 2.52 -34.26 15.70
CA GLY A 158 1.87 -35.57 15.76
C GLY A 158 0.73 -35.78 14.75
N ILE A 159 0.65 -34.95 13.70
CA ILE A 159 -0.42 -35.00 12.69
C ILE A 159 -0.17 -36.12 11.66
N PHE A 160 1.09 -36.52 11.48
CA PHE A 160 1.49 -37.53 10.50
C PHE A 160 1.58 -38.92 11.14
N GLY A 161 1.07 -39.94 10.45
CA GLY A 161 1.06 -41.32 10.96
C GLY A 161 2.46 -41.96 11.06
N GLN A 162 3.44 -41.43 10.33
CA GLN A 162 4.86 -41.76 10.46
C GLN A 162 5.70 -40.48 10.40
N SER A 163 6.86 -40.51 11.04
CA SER A 163 7.82 -39.39 11.01
C SER A 163 8.23 -39.06 9.58
N ILE A 164 8.06 -37.79 9.20
CA ILE A 164 8.55 -37.24 7.94
C ILE A 164 10.08 -37.24 7.96
N ALA A 165 10.70 -36.94 9.11
CA ALA A 165 12.15 -36.84 9.24
C ALA A 165 12.86 -38.16 8.88
N ARG A 166 12.20 -39.31 9.08
CA ARG A 166 12.68 -40.62 8.63
C ARG A 166 13.08 -40.65 7.15
N ASN A 167 12.34 -39.95 6.29
CA ASN A 167 12.64 -39.89 4.85
C ASN A 167 13.95 -39.17 4.53
N PHE A 168 14.40 -38.29 5.44
CA PHE A 168 15.62 -37.50 5.30
C PHE A 168 16.80 -38.04 6.10
N MET A 169 16.59 -39.01 7.00
CA MET A 169 17.66 -39.63 7.81
C MET A 169 18.12 -41.00 7.30
N ASN A 170 17.32 -41.66 6.47
CA ASN A 170 17.63 -42.99 5.95
C ASN A 170 17.76 -42.96 4.42
N PRO A 171 18.94 -43.28 3.85
CA PRO A 171 19.14 -43.36 2.41
C PRO A 171 18.12 -44.24 1.68
N GLY A 172 17.67 -45.34 2.29
CA GLY A 172 16.67 -46.23 1.70
C GLY A 172 15.23 -45.69 1.74
N ALA A 173 14.95 -44.66 2.53
CA ALA A 173 13.64 -44.02 2.62
C ALA A 173 13.49 -42.83 1.65
N LEU A 174 14.60 -42.23 1.22
CA LEU A 174 14.62 -41.12 0.27
C LEU A 174 14.44 -41.63 -1.17
N THR A 175 13.18 -41.91 -1.53
CA THR A 175 12.85 -42.41 -2.87
C THR A 175 12.71 -41.28 -3.90
N ASP A 176 12.96 -41.57 -5.18
CA ASP A 176 12.71 -40.64 -6.30
C ASP A 176 11.25 -40.15 -6.32
N ARG A 177 10.30 -40.99 -5.93
CA ARG A 177 8.87 -40.62 -5.84
C ARG A 177 8.63 -39.56 -4.76
N PHE A 178 9.26 -39.70 -3.60
CA PHE A 178 9.17 -38.72 -2.52
C PHE A 178 9.79 -37.39 -2.94
N PHE A 179 10.97 -37.44 -3.58
CA PHE A 179 11.63 -36.23 -4.05
C PHE A 179 10.83 -35.52 -5.16
N THR A 180 10.22 -36.27 -6.07
CA THR A 180 9.26 -35.75 -7.06
C THR A 180 8.06 -35.05 -6.39
N LEU A 181 7.52 -35.62 -5.31
CA LEU A 181 6.44 -34.99 -4.54
C LEU A 181 6.88 -33.62 -3.96
N LEU A 182 8.12 -33.50 -3.46
CA LEU A 182 8.64 -32.22 -2.94
C LEU A 182 8.63 -31.12 -4.01
N ILE A 183 8.98 -31.46 -5.25
CA ILE A 183 8.94 -30.52 -6.37
C ILE A 183 7.50 -30.10 -6.67
N PHE A 184 6.56 -31.05 -6.69
CA PHE A 184 5.15 -30.71 -6.88
C PHE A 184 4.62 -29.81 -5.77
N ILE A 185 5.02 -30.03 -4.51
CA ILE A 185 4.68 -29.13 -3.40
C ILE A 185 5.29 -27.74 -3.65
N HIS A 186 6.55 -27.67 -4.06
CA HIS A 186 7.23 -26.40 -4.35
C HIS A 186 6.58 -25.63 -5.51
N ILE A 187 5.99 -26.31 -6.50
CA ILE A 187 5.23 -25.69 -7.58
C ILE A 187 3.81 -25.31 -7.13
N ALA A 188 3.15 -26.18 -6.36
CA ALA A 188 1.77 -25.98 -5.94
C ALA A 188 1.63 -24.81 -4.96
N VAL A 189 2.56 -24.63 -4.01
CA VAL A 189 2.49 -23.56 -3.01
C VAL A 189 2.47 -22.16 -3.65
N PRO A 190 3.36 -21.80 -4.61
CA PRO A 190 3.27 -20.56 -5.37
C PRO A 190 1.96 -20.36 -6.16
N LEU A 191 1.37 -21.43 -6.68
CA LEU A 191 0.08 -21.33 -7.39
C LEU A 191 -1.06 -20.99 -6.41
N PHE A 192 -1.07 -21.60 -5.23
CA PHE A 192 -1.98 -21.21 -4.16
C PHE A 192 -1.69 -19.81 -3.63
N LEU A 193 -0.41 -19.43 -3.54
CA LEU A 193 0.02 -18.09 -3.17
C LEU A 193 -0.52 -17.04 -4.15
N LEU A 194 -0.46 -17.29 -5.47
CA LEU A 194 -1.05 -16.39 -6.48
C LEU A 194 -2.55 -16.18 -6.26
N PHE A 195 -3.30 -17.26 -6.01
CA PHE A 195 -4.72 -17.18 -5.70
C PHE A 195 -4.99 -16.41 -4.37
N ALA A 196 -4.21 -16.69 -3.34
CA ALA A 196 -4.34 -16.03 -2.04
C ALA A 196 -3.92 -14.54 -2.09
N MET A 197 -2.96 -14.18 -2.93
CA MET A 197 -2.58 -12.79 -3.23
C MET A 197 -3.72 -12.03 -3.90
N TRP A 198 -4.49 -12.67 -4.79
CA TRP A 198 -5.72 -12.08 -5.33
C TRP A 198 -6.76 -11.83 -4.23
N ILE A 199 -6.98 -12.78 -3.32
CA ILE A 199 -7.86 -12.59 -2.14
C ILE A 199 -7.36 -11.40 -1.31
N HIS A 200 -6.06 -11.29 -1.09
CA HIS A 200 -5.46 -10.24 -0.26
C HIS A 200 -5.76 -8.81 -0.76
N ILE A 201 -5.88 -8.63 -2.07
CA ILE A 201 -6.21 -7.33 -2.67
C ILE A 201 -7.69 -7.15 -3.02
N LEU A 202 -8.55 -8.15 -2.78
CA LEU A 202 -9.94 -8.19 -3.25
C LEU A 202 -10.78 -6.98 -2.80
N ARG A 203 -10.59 -6.50 -1.57
CA ARG A 203 -11.33 -5.34 -1.02
C ARG A 203 -10.65 -3.99 -1.30
N ILE A 204 -9.57 -3.99 -2.07
CA ILE A 204 -8.79 -2.79 -2.41
C ILE A 204 -9.22 -2.33 -3.81
N ASN A 205 -10.13 -1.35 -3.87
CA ASN A 205 -10.55 -0.80 -5.17
C ASN A 205 -9.37 -0.11 -5.88
N ARG A 206 -9.16 -0.35 -7.17
CA ARG A 206 -8.00 0.15 -7.92
C ARG A 206 -6.67 -0.17 -7.21
N ALA A 207 -6.47 -1.43 -6.81
CA ALA A 207 -5.17 -1.89 -6.33
C ALA A 207 -4.16 -1.75 -7.47
N ASN A 208 -3.04 -1.05 -7.24
CA ASN A 208 -1.95 -1.03 -8.19
C ASN A 208 -0.95 -2.13 -7.84
N THR A 209 -0.96 -3.22 -8.62
CA THR A 209 -0.02 -4.35 -8.47
C THR A 209 1.22 -4.19 -9.35
N ASN A 210 1.25 -3.21 -10.25
CA ASN A 210 2.34 -3.00 -11.19
C ASN A 210 3.20 -1.82 -10.72
N PRO A 211 4.48 -2.05 -10.35
CA PRO A 211 5.36 -0.95 -10.02
C PRO A 211 5.64 -0.09 -11.26
N PRO A 212 6.02 1.19 -11.06
CA PRO A 212 6.49 2.06 -12.14
C PRO A 212 7.57 1.39 -13.01
N ARG A 213 7.54 1.67 -14.31
CA ARG A 213 8.47 1.06 -15.29
C ARG A 213 9.95 1.20 -14.90
N GLN A 214 10.30 2.35 -14.32
CA GLN A 214 11.67 2.63 -13.88
C GLN A 214 12.12 1.66 -12.77
N LEU A 215 11.24 1.34 -11.82
CA LEU A 215 11.52 0.38 -10.75
C LEU A 215 11.62 -1.06 -11.27
N VAL A 216 10.76 -1.44 -12.23
CA VAL A 216 10.80 -2.76 -12.88
C VAL A 216 12.14 -2.96 -13.59
N ILE A 217 12.51 -2.01 -14.46
CA ILE A 217 13.75 -2.09 -15.25
C ILE A 217 14.96 -2.02 -14.33
N GLY A 218 15.00 -1.06 -13.40
CA GLY A 218 16.12 -0.89 -12.48
C GLY A 218 16.35 -2.11 -11.59
N SER A 219 15.28 -2.63 -10.97
CA SER A 219 15.38 -3.81 -10.09
C SER A 219 15.68 -5.08 -10.89
N GLY A 220 15.10 -5.25 -12.08
CA GLY A 220 15.38 -6.38 -12.96
C GLY A 220 16.83 -6.40 -13.44
N LEU A 221 17.36 -5.27 -13.91
CA LEU A 221 18.77 -5.14 -14.29
C LEU A 221 19.70 -5.38 -13.11
N MET A 222 19.37 -4.84 -11.93
CA MET A 222 20.13 -5.09 -10.71
C MET A 222 20.20 -6.59 -10.38
N LEU A 223 19.08 -7.31 -10.46
CA LEU A 223 19.06 -8.76 -10.20
C LEU A 223 19.88 -9.54 -11.24
N VAL A 224 19.81 -9.17 -12.51
CA VAL A 224 20.63 -9.78 -13.57
C VAL A 224 22.11 -9.55 -13.31
N LEU A 225 22.51 -8.30 -13.03
CA LEU A 225 23.90 -7.96 -12.71
C LEU A 225 24.38 -8.71 -11.46
N LEU A 226 23.57 -8.75 -10.40
CA LEU A 226 23.88 -9.47 -9.19
C LEU A 226 24.07 -10.97 -9.47
N SER A 227 23.21 -11.57 -10.30
CA SER A 227 23.28 -12.98 -10.67
C SER A 227 24.51 -13.33 -11.51
N LEU A 228 25.04 -12.38 -12.28
CA LEU A 228 26.25 -12.56 -13.08
C LEU A 228 27.52 -12.34 -12.26
N ILE A 229 27.53 -11.33 -11.39
CA ILE A 229 28.70 -10.99 -10.55
C ILE A 229 28.84 -11.97 -9.38
N HIS A 230 27.72 -12.31 -8.76
CA HIS A 230 27.62 -13.25 -7.65
C HIS A 230 26.67 -14.37 -8.07
N PRO A 231 27.13 -15.38 -8.83
CA PRO A 231 26.27 -16.50 -9.19
C PRO A 231 25.86 -17.29 -7.95
N ALA A 232 24.64 -17.83 -7.95
CA ALA A 232 24.17 -18.70 -6.88
C ALA A 232 25.07 -19.94 -6.77
N GLN A 233 25.59 -20.18 -5.57
CA GLN A 233 26.47 -21.31 -5.28
C GLN A 233 25.70 -22.40 -4.51
N SER A 234 26.15 -23.64 -4.64
CA SER A 234 25.65 -24.79 -3.88
C SER A 234 26.70 -25.20 -2.87
N HIS A 235 26.26 -25.73 -1.73
CA HIS A 235 27.14 -26.45 -0.82
C HIS A 235 27.54 -27.82 -1.43
N PRO A 236 28.50 -28.55 -0.81
CA PRO A 236 28.75 -29.94 -1.15
C PRO A 236 27.45 -30.79 -1.12
N PRO A 237 27.40 -31.89 -1.89
CA PRO A 237 26.20 -32.72 -1.95
C PRO A 237 25.83 -33.27 -0.57
N ALA A 238 24.53 -33.41 -0.32
CA ALA A 238 24.02 -34.02 0.90
C ALA A 238 24.59 -35.44 1.12
N ASP A 239 25.01 -35.73 2.34
CA ASP A 239 25.53 -37.02 2.78
C ASP A 239 24.83 -37.42 4.08
N LEU A 240 23.82 -38.29 3.95
CA LEU A 240 23.02 -38.75 5.09
C LEU A 240 23.82 -39.58 6.10
N GLY A 241 25.04 -40.02 5.74
CA GLY A 241 25.96 -40.68 6.66
C GLY A 241 26.76 -39.71 7.53
N LYS A 242 26.68 -38.41 7.29
CA LYS A 242 27.39 -37.36 8.04
C LYS A 242 26.39 -36.40 8.70
N THR A 243 26.72 -35.99 9.93
CA THR A 243 26.08 -34.83 10.55
C THR A 243 26.57 -33.57 9.86
N THR A 244 25.64 -32.70 9.47
CA THR A 244 25.94 -31.43 8.80
C THR A 244 26.82 -30.55 9.67
N ALA A 245 27.83 -29.90 9.08
CA ALA A 245 28.68 -28.95 9.77
C ALA A 245 27.91 -27.68 10.18
N LEU A 246 28.58 -26.79 10.93
CA LEU A 246 28.04 -25.49 11.33
C LEU A 246 27.81 -24.63 10.08
N LEU A 247 26.57 -24.63 9.58
CA LEU A 247 26.14 -23.84 8.43
C LEU A 247 25.83 -22.41 8.90
N ASN A 248 26.02 -21.43 8.02
CA ASN A 248 25.59 -20.04 8.23
C ASN A 248 24.24 -19.84 7.53
N PRO A 249 23.11 -20.15 8.17
CA PRO A 249 21.80 -19.98 7.56
C PRO A 249 21.49 -18.50 7.33
N ASP A 250 20.70 -18.21 6.30
CA ASP A 250 20.27 -16.85 6.01
C ASP A 250 19.41 -16.30 7.16
N TRP A 251 19.93 -15.33 7.89
CA TRP A 251 19.30 -14.84 9.13
C TRP A 251 17.87 -14.33 8.95
N TYR A 252 17.50 -13.86 7.75
CA TYR A 252 16.17 -13.34 7.43
C TYR A 252 15.20 -14.39 6.87
N TYR A 253 15.73 -15.42 6.21
CA TYR A 253 14.93 -16.51 5.62
C TYR A 253 14.73 -17.66 6.61
N MET A 254 15.74 -17.91 7.44
CA MET A 254 15.88 -19.07 8.33
C MET A 254 15.92 -18.66 9.82
N ALA A 255 15.38 -17.49 10.16
CA ALA A 255 15.41 -16.92 11.52
C ALA A 255 14.90 -17.87 12.62
N LEU A 256 14.03 -18.83 12.28
CA LEU A 256 13.44 -19.78 13.23
C LEU A 256 14.32 -21.01 13.48
N TYR A 257 15.26 -21.36 12.60
CA TYR A 257 16.09 -22.56 12.75
C TYR A 257 17.11 -22.43 13.90
N PRO A 258 17.82 -21.30 14.10
CA PRO A 258 18.66 -21.12 15.28
C PRO A 258 17.87 -21.20 16.60
N LEU A 259 16.61 -20.77 16.60
CA LEU A 259 15.72 -20.92 17.76
C LEU A 259 15.35 -22.40 17.97
N TYR A 260 15.00 -23.11 16.90
CA TYR A 260 14.75 -24.55 16.92
C TYR A 260 15.96 -25.32 17.48
N ASP A 261 17.17 -25.06 16.98
CA ASP A 261 18.38 -25.78 17.41
C ASP A 261 18.71 -25.55 18.89
N THR A 262 18.49 -24.33 19.39
CA THR A 262 18.89 -23.96 20.76
C THR A 262 17.81 -24.18 21.81
N LYS A 263 16.52 -24.17 21.43
CA LYS A 263 15.37 -24.21 22.33
C LYS A 263 14.40 -25.36 22.05
N GLY A 264 14.56 -26.08 20.95
CA GLY A 264 13.74 -27.21 20.55
C GLY A 264 12.44 -26.84 19.82
N PRO A 265 11.74 -27.85 19.25
CA PRO A 265 10.56 -27.67 18.39
C PRO A 265 9.38 -27.00 19.07
N LEU A 266 9.15 -27.28 20.36
CA LEU A 266 8.02 -26.70 21.11
C LEU A 266 8.12 -25.18 21.18
N ILE A 267 9.31 -24.66 21.50
CA ILE A 267 9.53 -23.22 21.62
C ILE A 267 9.46 -22.55 20.25
N ALA A 268 10.01 -23.18 19.21
CA ALA A 268 9.89 -22.70 17.84
C ALA A 268 8.42 -22.58 17.39
N TRP A 269 7.59 -23.61 17.66
CA TRP A 269 6.14 -23.54 17.40
C TRP A 269 5.43 -22.49 18.23
N ALA A 270 5.73 -22.40 19.53
CA ALA A 270 5.11 -21.41 20.41
C ALA A 270 5.38 -19.98 19.93
N VAL A 271 6.60 -19.69 19.50
CA VAL A 271 6.95 -18.38 18.91
C VAL A 271 6.24 -18.17 17.58
N ALA A 272 6.29 -19.14 16.67
CA ALA A 272 5.68 -18.99 15.34
C ALA A 272 4.15 -18.83 15.41
N ILE A 273 3.47 -19.63 16.22
CA ILE A 273 2.03 -19.53 16.48
C ILE A 273 1.72 -18.23 17.23
N GLY A 274 2.50 -17.88 18.25
CA GLY A 274 2.33 -16.65 19.03
C GLY A 274 2.41 -15.40 18.15
N VAL A 275 3.41 -15.31 17.28
CA VAL A 275 3.55 -14.21 16.30
C VAL A 275 2.40 -14.22 15.30
N THR A 276 2.02 -15.39 14.78
CA THR A 276 0.91 -15.52 13.81
C THR A 276 -0.40 -15.05 14.43
N VAL A 277 -0.75 -15.53 15.63
CA VAL A 277 -1.96 -15.14 16.35
C VAL A 277 -1.93 -13.66 16.69
N PHE A 278 -0.80 -13.13 17.15
CA PHE A 278 -0.64 -11.71 17.43
C PHE A 278 -0.90 -10.84 16.19
N LEU A 279 -0.26 -11.16 15.07
CA LEU A 279 -0.46 -10.46 13.80
C LEU A 279 -1.90 -10.58 13.32
N SER A 280 -2.49 -11.77 13.39
CA SER A 280 -3.88 -12.02 13.00
C SER A 280 -4.86 -11.21 13.84
N LEU A 281 -4.71 -11.16 15.17
CA LEU A 281 -5.63 -10.44 16.06
C LEU A 281 -5.41 -8.93 16.08
N MET A 282 -4.28 -8.46 15.55
CA MET A 282 -3.87 -7.06 15.61
C MET A 282 -4.92 -6.04 15.15
N PRO A 283 -5.67 -6.27 14.05
CA PRO A 283 -6.70 -5.34 13.60
C PRO A 283 -7.79 -5.06 14.64
N TRP A 284 -8.05 -6.00 15.56
CA TRP A 284 -9.11 -5.93 16.57
C TRP A 284 -8.59 -5.56 17.96
N MET A 285 -7.28 -5.58 18.19
CA MET A 285 -6.66 -5.15 19.46
C MET A 285 -6.60 -3.63 19.64
N VAL A 286 -7.09 -2.85 18.67
CA VAL A 286 -7.09 -1.37 18.73
C VAL A 286 -8.33 -0.88 19.49
N PHE A 287 -8.29 -1.00 20.81
CA PHE A 287 -9.37 -0.57 21.69
C PHE A 287 -9.50 0.97 21.74
N GLY A 288 -10.74 1.47 21.80
CA GLY A 288 -11.04 2.88 22.08
C GLY A 288 -10.95 3.86 20.90
N ARG A 289 -10.55 3.42 19.69
CA ARG A 289 -10.68 4.27 18.48
C ARG A 289 -12.12 4.23 17.98
N LYS A 290 -12.89 5.29 18.24
CA LYS A 290 -14.22 5.47 17.64
C LYS A 290 -14.09 5.59 16.11
N ARG A 291 -14.83 4.77 15.39
CA ARG A 291 -14.98 4.91 13.93
C ARG A 291 -15.77 6.20 13.66
N ARG A 292 -15.33 6.98 12.67
CA ARG A 292 -16.14 8.11 12.17
C ARG A 292 -17.42 7.59 11.54
N ALA A 293 -18.46 8.43 11.57
CA ALA A 293 -19.72 8.13 10.93
C ALA A 293 -19.49 7.90 9.43
N ALA A 294 -20.11 6.84 8.89
CA ALA A 294 -20.03 6.57 7.46
C ALA A 294 -20.71 7.70 6.67
N ALA A 295 -20.37 7.81 5.38
CA ALA A 295 -21.10 8.72 4.50
C ALA A 295 -22.59 8.35 4.45
N GLU A 296 -23.46 9.34 4.40
CA GLU A 296 -24.91 9.16 4.34
C GLU A 296 -25.45 9.72 3.03
N VAL A 297 -26.34 8.96 2.39
CA VAL A 297 -26.99 9.34 1.14
C VAL A 297 -28.33 9.97 1.49
N SER A 298 -28.63 11.13 0.90
CA SER A 298 -29.97 11.72 0.95
C SER A 298 -30.78 11.17 -0.22
N PRO A 299 -31.81 10.33 -0.01
CA PRO A 299 -32.64 9.84 -1.10
C PRO A 299 -33.23 10.95 -1.98
N PRO A 300 -33.90 11.99 -1.46
CA PRO A 300 -34.51 13.01 -2.33
C PRO A 300 -33.49 13.82 -3.15
N ASP A 301 -32.23 13.87 -2.72
CA ASP A 301 -31.18 14.67 -3.36
C ASP A 301 -30.18 13.84 -4.19
N CYS A 302 -30.18 12.51 -4.06
CA CYS A 302 -29.37 11.62 -4.86
C CYS A 302 -29.99 11.43 -6.25
N ASN A 303 -29.20 11.68 -7.30
CA ASN A 303 -29.67 11.55 -8.69
C ASN A 303 -29.20 10.26 -9.39
N GLY A 304 -28.58 9.33 -8.67
CA GLY A 304 -28.20 8.04 -9.24
C GLY A 304 -27.01 8.03 -10.21
N CYS A 305 -26.21 9.10 -10.33
CA CYS A 305 -25.18 9.21 -11.39
C CYS A 305 -23.99 8.25 -11.27
N GLY A 306 -23.72 7.69 -10.09
CA GLY A 306 -22.67 6.68 -9.87
C GLY A 306 -21.24 7.18 -9.72
N VAL A 307 -20.94 8.47 -9.93
CA VAL A 307 -19.55 9.00 -9.83
C VAL A 307 -18.92 8.73 -8.45
N CYS A 308 -19.71 8.86 -7.38
CA CYS A 308 -19.28 8.56 -6.01
C CYS A 308 -18.84 7.10 -5.80
N THR A 309 -19.39 6.15 -6.56
CA THR A 309 -18.99 4.74 -6.54
C THR A 309 -17.62 4.57 -7.19
N PHE A 310 -17.40 5.19 -8.35
CA PHE A 310 -16.11 5.12 -9.06
C PHE A 310 -14.96 5.81 -8.33
N ASP A 311 -15.27 6.85 -7.55
CA ASP A 311 -14.28 7.61 -6.76
C ASP A 311 -13.98 6.97 -5.39
N CYS A 312 -14.79 6.01 -4.92
CA CYS A 312 -14.61 5.39 -3.62
C CYS A 312 -13.42 4.40 -3.62
N PRO A 313 -12.31 4.68 -2.91
CA PRO A 313 -11.14 3.80 -2.90
C PRO A 313 -11.35 2.50 -2.09
N PHE A 314 -12.40 2.42 -1.28
CA PHE A 314 -12.67 1.26 -0.42
C PHE A 314 -13.87 0.44 -0.90
N GLY A 315 -14.47 0.80 -2.05
CA GLY A 315 -15.69 0.14 -2.54
C GLY A 315 -16.89 0.28 -1.59
N ALA A 316 -16.87 1.29 -0.72
CA ALA A 316 -17.90 1.51 0.30
C ALA A 316 -19.20 2.08 -0.27
N VAL A 317 -19.18 2.70 -1.45
CA VAL A 317 -20.37 3.23 -2.11
C VAL A 317 -20.68 2.32 -3.29
N VAL A 318 -21.92 1.83 -3.37
CA VAL A 318 -22.41 0.99 -4.47
C VAL A 318 -23.73 1.54 -4.99
N MET A 319 -23.99 1.35 -6.28
CA MET A 319 -25.28 1.71 -6.87
C MET A 319 -26.27 0.56 -6.73
N ARG A 320 -27.47 0.84 -6.25
CA ARG A 320 -28.58 -0.12 -6.17
C ARG A 320 -29.79 0.39 -6.97
N PRO A 321 -30.65 -0.51 -7.48
CA PRO A 321 -31.96 -0.13 -7.99
C PRO A 321 -32.73 0.66 -6.94
N ARG A 322 -33.55 1.58 -7.41
CA ARG A 322 -34.36 2.47 -6.58
C ARG A 322 -35.83 2.32 -6.94
N GLU A 323 -36.67 2.32 -5.91
CA GLU A 323 -38.13 2.18 -6.04
C GLU A 323 -38.89 3.49 -5.68
N ASP A 324 -38.16 4.57 -5.39
CA ASP A 324 -38.79 5.85 -5.04
C ASP A 324 -39.22 6.67 -6.27
N GLN A 325 -40.07 7.67 -6.03
CA GLN A 325 -40.64 8.54 -7.07
C GLN A 325 -39.67 9.64 -7.55
N SER A 326 -38.36 9.52 -7.31
CA SER A 326 -37.39 10.58 -7.69
C SER A 326 -37.11 10.67 -9.19
N GLY A 327 -37.60 9.72 -9.99
CA GLY A 327 -37.35 9.67 -11.44
C GLY A 327 -35.96 9.15 -11.83
N HIS A 328 -35.21 8.57 -10.88
CA HIS A 328 -33.91 7.96 -11.12
C HIS A 328 -33.93 6.46 -10.90
N GLU A 329 -33.35 5.69 -11.84
CA GLU A 329 -33.34 4.22 -11.78
C GLU A 329 -32.51 3.65 -10.62
N LYS A 330 -31.50 4.40 -10.16
CA LYS A 330 -30.50 3.94 -9.20
C LYS A 330 -30.29 4.95 -8.08
N ILE A 331 -29.89 4.45 -6.91
CA ILE A 331 -29.48 5.23 -5.75
C ILE A 331 -28.12 4.73 -5.24
N ALA A 332 -27.31 5.65 -4.72
CA ALA A 332 -26.10 5.28 -4.01
C ALA A 332 -26.45 4.67 -2.63
N VAL A 333 -25.78 3.60 -2.25
CA VAL A 333 -25.90 2.97 -0.94
C VAL A 333 -24.51 2.83 -0.34
N VAL A 334 -24.35 3.24 0.90
CA VAL A 334 -23.06 3.21 1.61
C VAL A 334 -23.02 1.98 2.51
N GLN A 335 -21.96 1.18 2.38
CA GLN A 335 -21.61 0.09 3.27
C GLN A 335 -20.77 0.65 4.43
N PRO A 336 -21.33 0.74 5.65
CA PRO A 336 -20.63 1.38 6.77
C PRO A 336 -19.31 0.70 7.08
N ASP A 337 -19.24 -0.63 6.92
CA ASP A 337 -18.07 -1.44 7.24
C ASP A 337 -16.84 -1.18 6.38
N LEU A 338 -17.03 -0.66 5.17
CA LEU A 338 -15.95 -0.27 4.26
C LEU A 338 -15.67 1.24 4.28
N CYS A 339 -16.59 2.04 4.80
CA CYS A 339 -16.46 3.49 4.77
C CYS A 339 -15.40 3.98 5.77
N THR A 340 -14.46 4.80 5.27
CA THR A 340 -13.41 5.45 6.06
C THR A 340 -13.68 6.94 6.30
N SER A 341 -14.84 7.45 5.88
CA SER A 341 -15.27 8.85 6.06
C SER A 341 -14.32 9.88 5.42
N CYS A 342 -13.58 9.45 4.39
CA CYS A 342 -12.64 10.29 3.63
C CYS A 342 -13.31 11.42 2.82
N GLY A 343 -14.64 11.41 2.66
CA GLY A 343 -15.40 12.45 1.97
C GLY A 343 -15.19 12.57 0.45
N MET A 344 -14.43 11.68 -0.19
CA MET A 344 -14.22 11.73 -1.64
C MET A 344 -15.53 11.62 -2.45
N CYS A 345 -16.47 10.80 -1.97
CA CYS A 345 -17.80 10.65 -2.57
C CYS A 345 -18.64 11.94 -2.49
N MET A 346 -18.54 12.67 -1.38
CA MET A 346 -19.17 13.98 -1.19
C MET A 346 -18.60 14.99 -2.18
N ALA A 347 -17.28 15.01 -2.38
CA ALA A 347 -16.65 15.87 -3.40
C ALA A 347 -17.09 15.51 -4.83
N SER A 348 -17.38 14.24 -5.11
CA SER A 348 -17.85 13.77 -6.41
C SER A 348 -19.33 14.08 -6.68
N CYS A 349 -20.10 14.40 -5.64
CA CYS A 349 -21.53 14.64 -5.78
C CYS A 349 -21.76 15.91 -6.59
N ASN A 350 -22.59 15.83 -7.64
CA ASN A 350 -22.90 16.96 -8.50
C ASN A 350 -23.72 18.06 -7.80
N ARG A 351 -24.31 17.77 -6.63
CA ARG A 351 -24.97 18.74 -5.75
C ARG A 351 -24.01 19.44 -4.79
N THR A 352 -22.76 18.99 -4.70
CA THR A 352 -21.70 19.62 -3.89
C THR A 352 -21.12 20.83 -4.63
N ASN A 353 -21.93 21.87 -4.73
CA ASN A 353 -21.58 23.08 -5.47
C ASN A 353 -22.11 24.33 -4.73
N PRO A 354 -21.22 25.24 -4.30
CA PRO A 354 -21.59 26.42 -3.52
C PRO A 354 -22.38 27.46 -4.34
N PHE A 355 -22.42 27.32 -5.67
CA PHE A 355 -23.20 28.19 -6.55
C PHE A 355 -24.64 27.70 -6.79
N LEU A 356 -24.99 26.49 -6.33
CA LEU A 356 -26.38 26.03 -6.39
C LEU A 356 -27.26 26.80 -5.38
N PRO A 357 -28.55 26.99 -5.68
CA PRO A 357 -29.51 27.52 -4.70
C PRO A 357 -29.59 26.57 -3.49
N GLY A 358 -29.60 27.10 -2.26
CA GLY A 358 -29.67 26.23 -1.07
C GLY A 358 -29.73 26.89 0.30
N GLY A 359 -29.58 28.22 0.42
CA GLY A 359 -29.67 28.91 1.71
C GLY A 359 -28.68 28.37 2.77
N GLU A 360 -29.08 28.39 4.04
CA GLU A 360 -28.27 27.97 5.21
C GLU A 360 -28.22 26.45 5.44
N ASN A 361 -28.91 25.65 4.61
CA ASN A 361 -28.99 24.19 4.73
C ASN A 361 -28.91 23.55 3.34
N ARG A 362 -27.74 23.65 2.70
CA ARG A 362 -27.50 23.05 1.39
C ARG A 362 -27.61 21.53 1.47
N LYS A 363 -28.52 20.95 0.69
CA LYS A 363 -28.70 19.51 0.59
C LYS A 363 -27.83 18.93 -0.52
N THR A 364 -27.02 17.94 -0.20
CA THR A 364 -26.27 17.14 -1.19
C THR A 364 -26.90 15.76 -1.32
N GLY A 365 -26.53 15.04 -2.38
CA GLY A 365 -26.97 13.64 -2.54
C GLY A 365 -26.21 12.67 -1.64
N ILE A 366 -25.01 13.01 -1.16
CA ILE A 366 -24.21 12.20 -0.24
C ILE A 366 -23.25 13.09 0.55
N ASP A 367 -23.25 12.96 1.86
CA ASP A 367 -22.47 13.80 2.79
C ASP A 367 -21.77 12.97 3.87
N ILE A 368 -20.80 13.59 4.55
CA ILE A 368 -20.20 13.04 5.76
C ILE A 368 -20.90 13.67 6.98
N PRO A 369 -21.59 12.90 7.85
CA PRO A 369 -22.44 13.47 8.90
C PRO A 369 -21.74 14.44 9.85
N ASP A 370 -20.49 14.18 10.22
CA ASP A 370 -19.67 15.04 11.08
C ASP A 370 -18.89 16.13 10.33
N PHE A 371 -18.97 16.15 9.00
CA PHE A 371 -18.29 17.11 8.14
C PHE A 371 -19.06 17.30 6.81
N THR A 372 -20.30 17.80 6.91
CA THR A 372 -21.14 18.02 5.72
C THR A 372 -20.58 19.12 4.83
N PHE A 373 -20.98 19.14 3.56
CA PHE A 373 -20.61 20.19 2.62
C PHE A 373 -21.01 21.60 3.11
N ASP A 374 -22.20 21.72 3.69
CA ASP A 374 -22.66 22.99 4.26
C ASP A 374 -21.78 23.45 5.43
N LEU A 375 -21.41 22.52 6.31
CA LEU A 375 -20.48 22.78 7.42
C LEU A 375 -19.09 23.16 6.89
N MET A 376 -18.63 22.58 5.79
CA MET A 376 -17.38 22.96 5.13
C MET A 376 -17.42 24.42 4.67
N ILE A 377 -18.50 24.88 4.02
CA ILE A 377 -18.65 26.28 3.63
C ILE A 377 -18.63 27.20 4.85
N LYS A 378 -19.40 26.88 5.90
CA LYS A 378 -19.45 27.65 7.15
C LYS A 378 -18.06 27.75 7.78
N ARG A 379 -17.31 26.64 7.82
CA ARG A 379 -15.92 26.62 8.33
C ARG A 379 -14.98 27.43 7.46
N ILE A 380 -15.06 27.33 6.13
CA ILE A 380 -14.25 28.16 5.21
C ILE A 380 -14.50 29.64 5.49
N SER A 381 -15.78 30.05 5.50
CA SER A 381 -16.18 31.43 5.78
C SER A 381 -15.60 31.91 7.11
N ALA A 382 -15.74 31.12 8.19
CA ALA A 382 -15.18 31.45 9.50
C ALA A 382 -13.64 31.53 9.52
N ARG A 383 -12.93 30.74 8.71
CA ARG A 383 -11.45 30.79 8.61
C ARG A 383 -10.94 31.93 7.74
N THR A 384 -11.78 32.46 6.86
CA THR A 384 -11.46 33.62 6.01
C THR A 384 -11.97 34.94 6.57
N HIS A 385 -12.99 34.90 7.44
CA HIS A 385 -13.60 36.06 8.07
C HIS A 385 -12.64 36.67 9.10
N GLY A 386 -11.93 37.73 8.69
CA GLY A 386 -10.91 38.40 9.50
C GLY A 386 -9.50 38.28 8.95
N LEU A 387 -9.30 37.67 7.77
CA LEU A 387 -8.01 37.75 7.09
C LEU A 387 -7.73 39.19 6.64
N VAL A 388 -6.58 39.70 7.04
CA VAL A 388 -6.14 41.08 6.80
C VAL A 388 -4.81 41.12 6.05
N GLY A 389 -4.55 42.27 5.41
CA GLY A 389 -3.35 42.49 4.60
C GLY A 389 -3.48 42.00 3.16
N ASN A 390 -2.38 42.11 2.41
CA ASN A 390 -2.29 41.60 1.04
C ASN A 390 -1.81 40.14 1.04
N ASN A 391 -2.18 39.39 0.00
CA ASN A 391 -1.78 38.00 -0.25
C ASN A 391 -2.31 37.07 0.86
N ARG A 392 -3.61 37.22 1.15
CA ARG A 392 -4.38 36.38 2.07
C ARG A 392 -4.48 34.98 1.47
N VAL A 393 -4.05 33.96 2.21
CA VAL A 393 -4.09 32.57 1.74
C VAL A 393 -5.01 31.74 2.61
N LEU A 394 -5.88 30.95 1.97
CA LEU A 394 -6.58 29.86 2.63
C LEU A 394 -5.81 28.56 2.40
N VAL A 395 -5.31 27.96 3.48
CA VAL A 395 -4.69 26.64 3.47
C VAL A 395 -5.75 25.58 3.78
N LEU A 396 -5.94 24.65 2.86
CA LEU A 396 -6.83 23.50 2.99
C LEU A 396 -5.98 22.23 3.12
N GLY A 397 -5.96 21.60 4.29
CA GLY A 397 -5.02 20.52 4.58
C GLY A 397 -5.66 19.21 5.03
N CYS A 398 -5.00 18.08 4.75
CA CYS A 398 -5.38 16.76 5.28
C CYS A 398 -4.94 16.59 6.74
N GLU A 399 -5.80 16.05 7.61
CA GLU A 399 -5.48 15.76 9.02
C GLU A 399 -4.31 14.77 9.23
N HIS A 400 -4.06 13.93 8.23
CA HIS A 400 -2.96 12.96 8.22
C HIS A 400 -1.70 13.49 7.50
N GLY A 401 -1.76 14.71 6.94
CA GLY A 401 -0.62 15.38 6.32
C GLY A 401 0.24 16.15 7.34
N ALA A 402 1.02 17.10 6.84
CA ALA A 402 1.80 18.02 7.66
C ALA A 402 0.92 18.75 8.70
N LYS A 403 1.48 19.00 9.89
CA LYS A 403 0.78 19.76 10.94
C LYS A 403 0.59 21.20 10.51
N LEU A 404 -0.66 21.68 10.62
CA LEU A 404 -1.06 22.99 10.08
C LEU A 404 -1.15 24.09 11.14
N ASP A 405 -1.08 23.75 12.43
CA ASP A 405 -1.31 24.70 13.53
C ASP A 405 -0.36 25.91 13.47
N HIS A 406 0.89 25.69 13.03
CA HIS A 406 1.93 26.71 12.90
C HIS A 406 1.81 27.59 11.64
N LEU A 407 0.87 27.29 10.72
CA LEU A 407 0.67 28.07 9.51
C LEU A 407 -0.33 29.22 9.72
N ARG A 408 -1.14 29.18 10.79
CA ARG A 408 -2.18 30.19 11.05
C ARG A 408 -1.56 31.55 11.33
N GLY A 409 -2.15 32.59 10.75
CA GLY A 409 -1.75 33.98 10.98
C GLY A 409 -2.83 34.96 10.56
N SER A 410 -2.55 36.26 10.69
CA SER A 410 -3.49 37.33 10.34
C SER A 410 -3.86 37.35 8.85
N SER A 411 -2.99 36.84 7.97
CA SER A 411 -3.20 36.73 6.53
C SER A 411 -3.30 35.27 6.05
N VAL A 412 -3.30 34.29 6.96
CA VAL A 412 -3.36 32.87 6.60
C VAL A 412 -4.45 32.15 7.38
N GLY A 413 -5.53 31.82 6.68
CA GLY A 413 -6.61 30.98 7.18
C GLY A 413 -6.24 29.51 7.00
N VAL A 414 -6.55 28.66 7.97
CA VAL A 414 -6.28 27.22 7.89
C VAL A 414 -7.54 26.44 8.19
N LEU A 415 -7.91 25.53 7.29
CA LEU A 415 -8.96 24.54 7.49
C LEU A 415 -8.37 23.13 7.31
N GLU A 416 -8.45 22.34 8.37
CA GLU A 416 -8.16 20.92 8.32
C GLU A 416 -9.40 20.16 7.84
N LEU A 417 -9.19 19.29 6.86
CA LEU A 417 -10.14 18.38 6.24
C LEU A 417 -9.80 16.95 6.69
N HIS A 418 -10.80 16.07 6.71
CA HIS A 418 -10.53 14.63 6.88
C HIS A 418 -9.52 14.18 5.80
N CYS A 419 -9.79 14.53 4.55
CA CYS A 419 -8.91 14.27 3.42
C CYS A 419 -9.05 15.40 2.41
N THR A 420 -7.98 15.83 1.74
CA THR A 420 -8.11 16.78 0.62
C THR A 420 -8.94 16.24 -0.53
N GLY A 421 -9.06 14.92 -0.68
CA GLY A 421 -9.95 14.29 -1.66
C GLY A 421 -11.43 14.64 -1.44
N MET A 422 -11.81 15.12 -0.25
CA MET A 422 -13.15 15.63 0.05
C MET A 422 -13.40 17.06 -0.43
N LEU A 423 -12.38 17.74 -0.96
CA LEU A 423 -12.49 19.10 -1.48
C LEU A 423 -13.11 19.09 -2.90
N PRO A 424 -14.36 19.55 -3.07
CA PRO A 424 -14.87 19.85 -4.41
C PRO A 424 -14.12 21.06 -4.99
N PRO A 425 -13.66 21.02 -6.25
CA PRO A 425 -12.96 22.16 -6.86
C PRO A 425 -13.80 23.43 -6.92
N SER A 426 -15.13 23.31 -6.96
CA SER A 426 -16.08 24.42 -6.94
C SER A 426 -15.96 25.30 -5.68
N LEU A 427 -15.39 24.78 -4.58
CA LEU A 427 -15.09 25.60 -3.40
C LEU A 427 -13.89 26.51 -3.57
N ILE A 428 -12.88 26.08 -4.34
CA ILE A 428 -11.76 26.96 -4.69
C ILE A 428 -12.28 28.11 -5.55
N ASP A 429 -13.15 27.79 -6.52
CA ASP A 429 -13.86 28.80 -7.31
C ASP A 429 -14.64 29.76 -6.41
N TYR A 430 -15.35 29.25 -5.40
CA TYR A 430 -16.11 30.07 -4.47
C TYR A 430 -15.25 30.99 -3.62
N VAL A 431 -14.16 30.48 -3.05
CA VAL A 431 -13.23 31.26 -2.22
C VAL A 431 -12.66 32.44 -3.00
N LEU A 432 -12.23 32.20 -4.23
CA LEU A 432 -11.56 33.21 -5.06
C LEU A 432 -12.58 34.17 -5.68
N ASN A 433 -13.74 33.69 -6.16
CA ASN A 433 -14.78 34.57 -6.72
C ASN A 433 -15.49 35.45 -5.67
N LYS A 434 -15.54 35.01 -4.41
CA LYS A 434 -16.15 35.77 -3.30
C LYS A 434 -15.16 36.63 -2.53
N ASP A 435 -13.92 36.77 -3.00
CA ASP A 435 -12.87 37.58 -2.37
C ASP A 435 -12.59 37.19 -0.90
N LEU A 436 -12.74 35.90 -0.59
CA LEU A 436 -12.50 35.36 0.76
C LEU A 436 -11.00 35.19 1.05
N ALA A 437 -10.21 34.92 0.00
CA ALA A 437 -8.76 34.86 0.04
C ALA A 437 -8.20 35.24 -1.35
N ASP A 438 -6.94 35.66 -1.40
CA ASP A 438 -6.25 36.00 -2.66
C ASP A 438 -5.66 34.75 -3.34
N GLY A 439 -5.40 33.69 -2.57
CA GLY A 439 -4.96 32.39 -3.08
C GLY A 439 -5.39 31.23 -2.19
N VAL A 440 -5.37 30.02 -2.75
CA VAL A 440 -5.68 28.78 -2.04
C VAL A 440 -4.50 27.82 -2.15
N LEU A 441 -3.98 27.40 -1.00
CA LEU A 441 -2.97 26.34 -0.94
C LEU A 441 -3.64 25.06 -0.46
N VAL A 442 -3.55 24.00 -1.24
CA VAL A 442 -4.07 22.68 -0.88
C VAL A 442 -2.91 21.77 -0.52
N THR A 443 -2.95 21.17 0.66
CA THR A 443 -1.89 20.29 1.16
C THR A 443 -2.42 18.97 1.66
N ALA A 444 -1.71 17.89 1.35
CA ALA A 444 -2.14 16.53 1.66
C ALA A 444 -0.95 15.67 2.06
N CYS A 445 -1.21 14.41 2.38
CA CYS A 445 -0.17 13.40 2.52
C CYS A 445 0.68 13.33 1.24
N ARG A 446 1.95 12.92 1.36
CA ARG A 446 2.78 12.64 0.18
C ARG A 446 2.14 11.55 -0.71
N PRO A 447 2.46 11.55 -2.02
CA PRO A 447 2.23 10.38 -2.87
C PRO A 447 2.72 9.10 -2.18
N GLY A 448 1.96 8.00 -2.28
CA GLY A 448 2.29 6.73 -1.60
C GLY A 448 2.05 6.68 -0.08
N GLU A 449 1.95 7.82 0.59
CA GLU A 449 1.69 7.93 2.03
C GLU A 449 0.21 8.22 2.37
N CYS A 450 -0.64 8.45 1.38
CA CYS A 450 -2.04 8.79 1.61
C CYS A 450 -2.76 7.77 2.51
N PHE A 451 -3.21 8.23 3.68
CA PHE A 451 -3.97 7.41 4.63
C PHE A 451 -5.29 6.91 4.03
N TYR A 452 -5.93 7.69 3.15
CA TYR A 452 -7.17 7.33 2.46
C TYR A 452 -6.95 6.82 1.03
N ARG A 453 -5.71 6.46 0.68
CA ARG A 453 -5.25 5.95 -0.63
C ARG A 453 -5.23 6.98 -1.77
N LEU A 454 -6.39 7.46 -2.23
CA LEU A 454 -6.52 8.22 -3.48
C LEU A 454 -6.76 9.73 -3.29
N GLY A 455 -6.63 10.23 -2.06
CA GLY A 455 -6.94 11.63 -1.72
C GLY A 455 -6.16 12.66 -2.55
N PRO A 456 -4.82 12.71 -2.44
CA PRO A 456 -3.99 13.62 -3.23
C PRO A 456 -4.18 13.46 -4.74
N GLU A 457 -4.20 12.21 -5.24
CA GLU A 457 -4.39 11.91 -6.67
C GLU A 457 -5.74 12.45 -7.19
N TRP A 458 -6.84 12.22 -6.47
CA TRP A 458 -8.14 12.77 -6.86
C TRP A 458 -8.19 14.28 -6.78
N THR A 459 -7.56 14.89 -5.77
CA THR A 459 -7.43 16.34 -5.70
C THR A 459 -6.68 16.85 -6.92
N GLU A 460 -5.50 16.30 -7.21
CA GLU A 460 -4.64 16.72 -8.32
C GLU A 460 -5.33 16.60 -9.68
N LEU A 461 -5.88 15.42 -10.02
CA LEU A 461 -6.57 15.21 -11.29
C LEU A 461 -7.79 16.12 -11.45
N ARG A 462 -8.52 16.43 -10.37
CA ARG A 462 -9.67 17.34 -10.42
C ARG A 462 -9.26 18.79 -10.63
N LEU A 463 -8.15 19.24 -10.04
CA LEU A 463 -7.63 20.59 -10.24
C LEU A 463 -6.94 20.75 -11.60
N ALA A 464 -6.30 19.70 -12.11
CA ALA A 464 -5.75 19.64 -13.47
C ALA A 464 -6.86 19.65 -14.55
N GLY A 465 -8.08 19.24 -14.21
CA GLY A 465 -9.21 19.12 -15.13
C GLY A 465 -9.28 17.76 -15.84
N GLU A 466 -8.54 16.78 -15.35
CA GLU A 466 -8.47 15.40 -15.87
C GLU A 466 -9.54 14.49 -15.23
N ARG A 467 -10.13 14.91 -14.10
CA ARG A 467 -11.20 14.19 -13.40
C ARG A 467 -12.38 15.09 -13.04
N VAL A 468 -13.60 14.57 -13.12
CA VAL A 468 -14.80 15.26 -12.65
C VAL A 468 -15.03 15.10 -11.13
N PRO A 469 -15.63 16.10 -10.45
CA PRO A 469 -15.83 17.47 -10.93
C PRO A 469 -14.48 18.19 -11.11
N LYS A 470 -14.39 19.05 -12.13
CA LYS A 470 -13.16 19.75 -12.53
C LYS A 470 -13.13 21.16 -11.93
N LEU A 471 -11.94 21.69 -11.66
CA LEU A 471 -11.76 23.13 -11.42
C LEU A 471 -12.14 23.90 -12.69
N ARG A 472 -12.99 24.92 -12.56
CA ARG A 472 -13.47 25.69 -13.71
C ARG A 472 -12.39 26.67 -14.16
N GLY A 473 -12.37 26.99 -15.46
CA GLY A 473 -11.39 27.94 -16.04
C GLY A 473 -11.62 29.41 -15.66
N ALA A 474 -12.63 29.73 -14.84
CA ALA A 474 -12.92 31.10 -14.42
C ALA A 474 -11.91 31.66 -13.40
N VAL A 475 -11.10 30.80 -12.80
CA VAL A 475 -10.08 31.15 -11.81
C VAL A 475 -8.69 30.91 -12.38
N SER A 476 -7.79 31.89 -12.22
CA SER A 476 -6.38 31.71 -12.58
C SER A 476 -5.76 30.58 -11.75
N ARG A 477 -5.14 29.62 -12.45
CA ARG A 477 -4.44 28.49 -11.82
C ARG A 477 -3.26 28.95 -10.96
N ASP A 478 -2.67 30.10 -11.26
CA ASP A 478 -1.56 30.69 -10.50
C ASP A 478 -1.97 31.10 -9.08
N ARG A 479 -3.28 31.18 -8.79
CA ARG A 479 -3.84 31.43 -7.46
C ARG A 479 -4.14 30.15 -6.67
N VAL A 480 -3.75 28.99 -7.18
CA VAL A 480 -3.95 27.68 -6.55
C VAL A 480 -2.63 26.91 -6.51
N LYS A 481 -2.10 26.64 -5.31
CA LYS A 481 -0.88 25.82 -5.14
C LYS A 481 -1.22 24.47 -4.54
N LEU A 482 -0.69 23.40 -5.13
CA LEU A 482 -0.66 22.06 -4.54
C LEU A 482 0.68 21.86 -3.85
N SER A 483 0.65 21.41 -2.59
CA SER A 483 1.87 21.18 -1.80
C SER A 483 1.72 19.91 -0.96
N TRP A 484 2.32 18.81 -1.42
CA TRP A 484 2.22 17.51 -0.74
C TRP A 484 3.33 17.34 0.30
N ALA A 485 2.94 17.25 1.57
CA ALA A 485 3.84 17.23 2.72
C ALA A 485 3.45 16.16 3.73
N ALA A 486 4.42 15.34 4.16
CA ALA A 486 4.22 14.35 5.19
C ALA A 486 3.99 14.99 6.56
N SER A 487 3.52 14.18 7.52
CA SER A 487 3.23 14.64 8.88
C SER A 487 4.42 15.25 9.63
N THR A 488 5.65 15.01 9.17
CA THR A 488 6.90 15.56 9.73
C THR A 488 7.47 16.76 8.97
N GLU A 489 6.85 17.18 7.86
CA GLU A 489 7.39 18.18 6.93
C GLU A 489 6.78 19.57 7.07
N THR A 490 6.25 19.91 8.25
CA THR A 490 5.66 21.24 8.48
C THR A 490 6.62 22.38 8.13
N LYS A 491 7.92 22.25 8.40
CA LYS A 491 8.91 23.27 8.03
C LYS A 491 9.02 23.48 6.51
N TRP A 492 8.98 22.40 5.75
CA TRP A 492 9.02 22.46 4.28
C TRP A 492 7.74 23.12 3.75
N LEU A 493 6.58 22.71 4.24
CA LEU A 493 5.28 23.30 3.88
C LEU A 493 5.21 24.81 4.20
N MET A 494 5.83 25.24 5.32
CA MET A 494 5.92 26.67 5.66
C MET A 494 6.73 27.46 4.63
N GLY A 495 7.86 26.91 4.16
CA GLY A 495 8.64 27.53 3.08
C GLY A 495 7.84 27.61 1.78
N ASP A 496 7.13 26.53 1.45
CA ASP A 496 6.31 26.43 0.25
C ASP A 496 5.13 27.42 0.23
N LEU A 497 4.53 27.66 1.41
CA LEU A 497 3.52 28.70 1.62
C LEU A 497 4.12 30.11 1.51
N ALA A 498 5.31 30.33 2.07
CA ALA A 498 5.97 31.63 1.99
C ALA A 498 6.27 32.01 0.53
N GLU A 499 6.83 31.08 -0.24
CA GLU A 499 7.07 31.25 -1.68
C GLU A 499 5.76 31.54 -2.43
N PHE A 500 4.70 30.78 -2.15
CA PHE A 500 3.40 31.01 -2.78
C PHE A 500 2.85 32.41 -2.50
N ARG A 501 3.01 32.92 -1.28
CA ARG A 501 2.58 34.28 -0.92
C ARG A 501 3.39 35.37 -1.63
N VAL A 502 4.66 35.11 -1.93
CA VAL A 502 5.48 36.00 -2.77
C VAL A 502 4.96 36.00 -4.19
N ALA A 503 4.74 34.82 -4.79
CA ALA A 503 4.18 34.71 -6.15
C ALA A 503 2.79 35.38 -6.26
N LEU A 504 1.93 35.23 -5.26
CA LEU A 504 0.62 35.91 -5.23
C LEU A 504 0.73 37.44 -5.20
N ALA A 505 1.82 38.00 -4.66
CA ALA A 505 2.07 39.44 -4.60
C ALA A 505 2.31 40.04 -5.99
N GLU A 506 2.86 39.25 -6.90
CA GLU A 506 3.21 39.64 -8.27
C GLU A 506 2.02 39.54 -9.22
N LEU A 507 0.97 38.79 -8.84
CA LEU A 507 -0.22 38.63 -9.67
C LEU A 507 -1.12 39.87 -9.62
N PRO A 508 -1.70 40.30 -10.76
CA PRO A 508 -2.70 41.37 -10.79
C PRO A 508 -3.87 41.01 -9.87
N LYS A 509 -4.37 41.98 -9.09
CA LYS A 509 -5.54 41.75 -8.24
C LYS A 509 -6.70 41.18 -9.09
N PRO A 510 -7.46 40.19 -8.58
CA PRO A 510 -8.53 39.58 -9.35
C PRO A 510 -9.50 40.66 -9.86
N GLU A 511 -9.83 40.64 -11.14
CA GLU A 511 -10.93 41.45 -11.66
C GLU A 511 -12.22 40.97 -11.02
N ARG A 512 -12.81 41.84 -10.18
CA ARG A 512 -14.01 41.54 -9.41
C ARG A 512 -15.20 41.55 -10.36
N PRO A 513 -15.96 40.46 -10.52
CA PRO A 513 -17.18 40.51 -11.31
C PRO A 513 -18.18 41.45 -10.63
N THR A 514 -18.38 42.63 -11.21
CA THR A 514 -19.31 43.67 -10.72
C THR A 514 -20.77 43.25 -10.81
N THR A 515 -21.07 42.20 -11.58
CA THR A 515 -22.38 41.57 -11.65
C THR A 515 -22.23 40.06 -11.85
N THR A 516 -22.85 39.26 -10.98
CA THR A 516 -23.11 37.84 -11.26
C THR A 516 -24.14 37.73 -12.38
N LYS A 517 -23.74 37.96 -13.64
CA LYS A 517 -24.54 37.48 -14.77
C LYS A 517 -24.53 35.96 -14.72
N ARG A 518 -25.68 35.41 -14.36
CA ARG A 518 -26.02 33.99 -14.43
C ARG A 518 -25.77 33.54 -15.88
N ARG A 519 -24.60 32.97 -16.19
CA ARG A 519 -24.42 32.22 -17.43
C ARG A 519 -25.28 30.96 -17.30
N VAL A 520 -26.50 31.05 -17.82
CA VAL A 520 -27.30 29.87 -18.17
C VAL A 520 -26.48 29.12 -19.21
N ALA A 521 -26.21 27.84 -18.95
CA ALA A 521 -25.46 26.99 -19.84
C ALA A 521 -26.22 26.82 -21.16
N GLU A 522 -25.52 27.02 -22.28
CA GLU A 522 -25.82 26.32 -23.54
C GLU A 522 -25.14 24.95 -23.52
#